data_AF-A0A7W6V289-F1
#
_entry.id   AF-A0A7W6V289-F1
#
_cell.length_a   1.000
_cell.length_b   1.000
_cell.length_c   1.000
_cell.angle_alpha   90.00
_cell.angle_beta   90.00
_cell.angle_gamma   90.00
#
_symmetry.space_group_name_H-M   'P 1'
#
loop_
_entity.id
_entity.type
_entity.pdbx_description
1 polymer ?
#
loop_
_entity_poly.entity_id
_entity_poly.type
_entity_poly.pdbx_seq_one_letter_code
_entity_poly.pdbx_strand_id
1 'polypeptide(L)'
;MSGSRPNPMEQLIKTLDLEQLEHNLYRGTSPDIGWQRVFGGQVIAQALVAAQRTVDADRFVHSLHAYFVRPGDPSVPIVYQVERLRDGGSFATRQVQAIQHGRAIFTLSSSFQRDEEGYEHQIALPDVPAPEELMDEAEFKRIFLPKAPEAIRRYWERPRPIELRPTSLKHYLTTEKLEPLQDVWVRTVGDVPGDRGLQAAILAYLSDMTLLDASLYPHGTSVFDPRLQAASLDHAMWFHRPIRFDEWLLYSQDSPSASGGRGMTRGSLYTRSGVLVASVAQEGLIRKKANE
;
A
#
# COMPACT_ATOMS: atom_id res chain seq x y z
N MET A 1 -32.19 -2.65 16.15
CA MET A 1 -31.15 -1.62 16.00
C MET A 1 -30.21 -2.11 14.91
N SER A 2 -30.33 -1.61 13.68
CA SER A 2 -29.43 -1.99 12.59
C SER A 2 -28.10 -1.30 12.83
N GLY A 3 -27.12 -2.00 13.42
CA GLY A 3 -25.76 -1.49 13.49
C GLY A 3 -25.27 -1.25 12.05
N SER A 4 -25.03 0.01 11.68
CA SER A 4 -24.39 0.29 10.40
C SER A 4 -23.06 -0.45 10.38
N ARG A 5 -22.73 -1.08 9.26
CA ARG A 5 -21.39 -1.65 9.09
C ARG A 5 -20.40 -0.48 9.28
N PRO A 6 -19.35 -0.64 10.10
CA PRO A 6 -18.43 0.46 10.38
C PRO A 6 -17.79 0.95 9.07
N ASN A 7 -17.57 2.26 8.95
CA ASN A 7 -16.93 2.87 7.77
C ASN A 7 -15.57 2.18 7.51
N PRO A 8 -15.25 1.76 6.27
CA PRO A 8 -13.97 1.12 5.96
C PRO A 8 -12.73 1.90 6.42
N MET A 9 -12.75 3.24 6.36
CA MET A 9 -11.64 4.05 6.85
C MET A 9 -11.53 4.03 8.37
N GLU A 10 -12.64 4.10 9.10
CA GLU A 10 -12.64 3.95 10.56
C GLU A 10 -12.11 2.58 10.99
N GLN A 11 -12.45 1.52 10.24
CA GLN A 11 -11.91 0.18 10.48
C GLN A 11 -10.40 0.13 10.24
N LEU A 12 -9.90 0.77 9.17
CA LEU A 12 -8.47 0.87 8.91
C LEU A 12 -7.76 1.64 10.04
N ILE A 13 -8.26 2.82 10.43
CA ILE A 13 -7.68 3.62 11.53
C ILE A 13 -7.64 2.80 12.82
N LYS A 14 -8.72 2.09 13.16
CA LYS A 14 -8.77 1.19 14.32
C LYS A 14 -7.75 0.04 14.20
N THR A 15 -7.55 -0.49 12.99
CA THR A 15 -6.55 -1.54 12.73
C THR A 15 -5.11 -1.03 12.90
N LEU A 16 -4.88 0.25 12.60
CA LEU A 16 -3.60 0.92 12.77
C LEU A 16 -3.35 1.36 14.23
N ASP A 17 -4.39 1.42 15.06
CA ASP A 17 -4.24 1.69 16.49
C ASP A 17 -3.75 0.43 17.24
N LEU A 18 -2.43 0.25 17.26
CA LEU A 18 -1.80 -0.90 17.88
C LEU A 18 -1.98 -0.90 19.40
N GLU A 19 -2.12 -2.07 19.98
CA GLU A 19 -2.00 -2.23 21.43
C GLU A 19 -0.52 -2.22 21.83
N GLN A 20 -0.15 -1.45 22.85
CA GLN A 20 1.20 -1.51 23.41
C GLN A 20 1.27 -2.64 24.44
N LEU A 21 2.18 -3.59 24.23
CA LEU A 21 2.42 -4.70 25.15
C LEU A 21 3.56 -4.39 26.13
N GLU A 22 4.59 -3.69 25.65
CA GLU A 22 5.73 -3.23 26.44
C GLU A 22 6.43 -2.04 25.74
N HIS A 23 7.49 -1.50 26.33
CA HIS A 23 8.47 -0.65 25.70
C HIS A 23 8.97 -1.28 24.40
N ASN A 24 8.73 -0.58 23.29
CA ASN A 24 9.09 -1.01 21.93
C ASN A 24 8.44 -2.32 21.47
N LEU A 25 7.34 -2.76 22.11
CA LEU A 25 6.62 -3.98 21.74
C LEU A 25 5.13 -3.71 21.59
N TYR A 26 4.59 -4.00 20.41
CA TYR A 26 3.21 -3.68 20.05
C TYR A 26 2.49 -4.90 19.46
N ARG A 27 1.16 -4.89 19.50
CA ARG A 27 0.29 -5.92 18.92
C ARG A 27 -0.73 -5.29 17.98
N GLY A 28 -0.76 -5.77 16.75
CA GLY A 28 -1.78 -5.44 15.76
C GLY A 28 -2.70 -6.63 15.48
N THR A 29 -3.92 -6.34 15.07
CA THR A 29 -4.88 -7.34 14.57
C THR A 29 -5.11 -7.14 13.09
N SER A 30 -5.63 -8.16 12.42
CA SER A 30 -6.09 -8.06 11.02
C SER A 30 -7.61 -8.07 10.98
N PRO A 31 -8.25 -7.34 10.04
CA PRO A 31 -9.69 -7.43 9.86
C PRO A 31 -10.09 -8.82 9.31
N ASP A 32 -11.22 -9.35 9.76
CA ASP A 32 -11.79 -10.60 9.24
C ASP A 32 -12.53 -10.32 7.91
N ILE A 33 -11.76 -10.27 6.83
CA ILE A 33 -12.24 -9.96 5.48
C ILE A 33 -12.14 -11.16 4.53
N GLY A 34 -11.97 -12.37 5.08
CA GLY A 34 -11.97 -13.63 4.33
C GLY A 34 -10.83 -13.80 3.33
N TRP A 35 -9.70 -13.12 3.53
CA TRP A 35 -8.46 -13.40 2.78
C TRP A 35 -7.70 -14.55 3.43
N GLN A 36 -6.97 -15.33 2.61
CA GLN A 36 -6.10 -16.40 3.12
C GLN A 36 -4.81 -15.87 3.76
N ARG A 37 -4.46 -14.59 3.51
CA ARG A 37 -3.21 -13.96 3.96
C ARG A 37 -3.47 -12.53 4.39
N VAL A 38 -2.66 -12.04 5.32
CA VAL A 38 -2.65 -10.61 5.67
C VAL A 38 -2.24 -9.79 4.45
N PHE A 39 -2.94 -8.68 4.20
CA PHE A 39 -2.60 -7.74 3.14
C PHE A 39 -1.27 -7.03 3.44
N GLY A 40 -0.38 -6.93 2.45
CA GLY A 40 0.99 -6.42 2.68
C GLY A 40 1.00 -4.97 3.17
N GLY A 41 0.17 -4.10 2.58
CA GLY A 41 -0.01 -2.71 3.02
C GLY A 41 -0.45 -2.58 4.48
N GLN A 42 -1.22 -3.53 5.01
CA GLN A 42 -1.56 -3.56 6.44
C GLN A 42 -0.30 -3.77 7.29
N VAL A 43 0.54 -4.74 6.93
CA VAL A 43 1.75 -5.08 7.69
C VAL A 43 2.75 -3.92 7.63
N ILE A 44 2.92 -3.28 6.46
CA ILE A 44 3.76 -2.09 6.29
C ILE A 44 3.26 -0.95 7.20
N ALA A 45 1.97 -0.62 7.12
CA ALA A 45 1.40 0.49 7.87
C ALA A 45 1.44 0.26 9.38
N GLN A 46 1.10 -0.93 9.87
CA GLN A 46 1.20 -1.27 11.29
C GLN A 46 2.67 -1.23 11.76
N ALA A 47 3.62 -1.77 10.99
CA ALA A 47 5.03 -1.70 11.35
C ALA A 47 5.54 -0.25 11.41
N LEU A 48 5.12 0.60 10.47
CA LEU A 48 5.46 2.03 10.49
C LEU A 48 4.85 2.73 11.72
N VAL A 49 3.60 2.44 12.09
CA VAL A 49 3.00 2.97 13.32
C VAL A 49 3.80 2.54 14.55
N ALA A 50 4.21 1.28 14.65
CA ALA A 50 5.04 0.79 15.75
C ALA A 50 6.36 1.57 15.83
N ALA A 51 7.05 1.79 14.70
CA ALA A 51 8.27 2.60 14.66
C ALA A 51 8.02 4.06 15.09
N GLN A 52 6.99 4.71 14.56
CA GLN A 52 6.61 6.10 14.87
C GLN A 52 6.32 6.32 16.35
N ARG A 53 5.77 5.33 17.06
CA ARG A 53 5.50 5.42 18.51
C ARG A 53 6.77 5.41 19.36
N THR A 54 7.94 5.20 18.76
CA THR A 54 9.24 5.15 19.46
C THR A 54 10.18 6.29 19.10
N VAL A 55 9.75 7.26 18.28
CA VAL A 55 10.53 8.44 17.91
C VAL A 55 9.93 9.70 18.56
N ASP A 56 10.75 10.74 18.72
CA ASP A 56 10.26 12.03 19.21
C ASP A 56 9.24 12.63 18.25
N ALA A 57 8.26 13.37 18.80
CA ALA A 57 7.12 13.89 18.05
C ALA A 57 7.47 14.93 16.97
N ASP A 58 8.69 15.48 17.02
CA ASP A 58 9.21 16.41 16.02
C ASP A 58 9.88 15.71 14.83
N ARG A 59 9.93 14.37 14.80
CA ARG A 59 10.55 13.59 13.72
C ARG A 59 9.51 12.81 12.93
N PHE A 60 9.50 13.04 11.63
CA PHE A 60 8.56 12.41 10.71
C PHE A 60 9.27 11.42 9.80
N VAL A 61 8.58 10.34 9.42
CA VAL A 61 9.15 9.35 8.49
C VAL A 61 9.47 10.01 7.16
N HIS A 62 10.66 9.77 6.63
CA HIS A 62 11.05 10.19 5.29
C HIS A 62 11.42 9.01 4.40
N SER A 63 11.71 7.84 4.98
CA SER A 63 11.84 6.60 4.20
C SER A 63 11.54 5.34 5.01
N LEU A 64 11.14 4.29 4.29
CA LEU A 64 11.07 2.93 4.79
C LEU A 64 11.54 1.94 3.73
N HIS A 65 12.09 0.82 4.19
CA HIS A 65 12.47 -0.33 3.38
C HIS A 65 12.04 -1.59 4.13
N ALA A 66 11.38 -2.50 3.44
CA ALA A 66 10.83 -3.68 4.07
C ALA A 66 10.94 -4.93 3.21
N TYR A 67 10.93 -6.09 3.87
CA TYR A 67 10.90 -7.40 3.24
C TYR A 67 9.76 -8.24 3.80
N PHE A 68 8.99 -8.86 2.90
CA PHE A 68 7.99 -9.87 3.20
C PHE A 68 8.66 -11.24 3.27
N VAL A 69 8.80 -11.78 4.47
CA VAL A 69 9.56 -13.02 4.71
C VAL A 69 8.66 -14.25 4.64
N ARG A 70 7.44 -14.15 5.17
CA ARG A 70 6.47 -15.25 5.23
C ARG A 70 5.04 -14.70 5.05
N PRO A 71 4.11 -15.51 4.51
CA PRO A 71 2.71 -15.12 4.49
C PRO A 71 2.19 -14.97 5.93
N GLY A 72 1.53 -13.85 6.22
CA GLY A 72 0.87 -13.64 7.50
C GLY A 72 -0.47 -14.39 7.55
N ASP A 73 -0.79 -14.93 8.73
CA ASP A 73 -2.09 -15.54 9.05
C ASP A 73 -3.04 -14.46 9.61
N PRO A 74 -4.13 -14.11 8.91
CA PRO A 74 -5.05 -13.07 9.36
C PRO A 74 -5.89 -13.47 10.57
N SER A 75 -5.93 -14.75 10.94
CA SER A 75 -6.71 -15.25 12.08
C SER A 75 -6.02 -15.03 13.44
N VAL A 76 -4.74 -14.65 13.45
CA VAL A 76 -3.97 -14.40 14.67
C VAL A 76 -3.35 -12.99 14.68
N PRO A 77 -3.16 -12.38 15.86
CA PRO A 77 -2.49 -11.09 15.97
C PRO A 77 -1.05 -11.12 15.46
N ILE A 78 -0.52 -9.94 15.10
CA ILE A 78 0.88 -9.73 14.72
C ILE A 78 1.56 -8.96 15.86
N VAL A 79 2.70 -9.47 16.32
CA VAL A 79 3.55 -8.76 17.30
C VAL A 79 4.60 -7.96 16.54
N TYR A 80 4.71 -6.67 16.83
CA TYR A 80 5.71 -5.76 16.26
C TYR A 80 6.73 -5.40 17.33
N GLN A 81 7.95 -5.91 17.17
CA GLN A 81 9.08 -5.58 18.02
C GLN A 81 9.93 -4.50 17.35
N VAL A 82 10.18 -3.40 18.04
CA VAL A 82 10.92 -2.25 17.53
C VAL A 82 12.32 -2.20 18.17
N GLU A 83 13.33 -2.03 17.36
CA GLU A 83 14.70 -1.75 17.77
C GLU A 83 15.06 -0.30 17.43
N ARG A 84 15.61 0.42 18.41
CA ARG A 84 16.07 1.80 18.26
C ARG A 84 17.53 1.81 17.84
N LEU A 85 17.80 1.78 16.54
CA LEU A 85 19.16 1.70 16.03
C LEU A 85 19.97 2.98 16.28
N ARG A 86 19.32 4.15 16.19
CA ARG A 86 19.98 5.45 16.37
C ARG A 86 18.98 6.55 16.71
N ASP A 87 19.38 7.41 17.63
CA ASP A 87 18.79 8.73 17.87
C ASP A 87 19.89 9.79 17.75
N GLY A 88 20.03 10.38 16.56
CA GLY A 88 20.97 11.46 16.27
C GLY A 88 20.34 12.84 16.45
N GLY A 89 21.09 13.89 16.10
CA GLY A 89 20.61 15.29 16.18
C GLY A 89 19.41 15.58 15.26
N SER A 90 19.50 15.25 13.98
CA SER A 90 18.41 15.46 13.01
C SER A 90 17.64 14.19 12.66
N PHE A 91 18.26 13.01 12.80
CA PHE A 91 17.72 11.74 12.30
C PHE A 91 17.54 10.70 13.40
N ALA A 92 16.46 9.93 13.32
CA ALA A 92 16.24 8.70 14.07
C ALA A 92 16.09 7.51 13.11
N THR A 93 16.60 6.34 13.49
CA THR A 93 16.48 5.11 12.70
C THR A 93 15.87 4.02 13.56
N ARG A 94 14.88 3.31 13.02
CA ARG A 94 14.20 2.19 13.67
C ARG A 94 14.23 0.96 12.78
N GLN A 95 14.31 -0.20 13.42
CA GLN A 95 14.05 -1.49 12.78
C GLN A 95 12.84 -2.12 13.46
N VAL A 96 11.97 -2.75 12.68
CA VAL A 96 10.74 -3.40 13.16
C VAL A 96 10.72 -4.82 12.64
N GLN A 97 10.49 -5.78 13.54
CA GLN A 97 10.19 -7.16 13.19
C GLN A 97 8.72 -7.45 13.49
N ALA A 98 7.97 -7.88 12.48
CA ALA A 98 6.62 -8.37 12.63
C ALA A 98 6.65 -9.90 12.79
N ILE A 99 6.02 -10.42 13.84
CA ILE A 99 6.17 -11.79 14.32
C ILE A 99 4.80 -12.45 14.44
N GLN A 100 4.68 -13.66 13.89
CA GLN A 100 3.58 -14.58 14.12
C GLN A 100 4.13 -15.99 14.36
N HIS A 101 3.49 -16.76 15.24
CA HIS A 101 3.91 -18.12 15.61
C HIS A 101 5.42 -18.24 15.95
N GLY A 102 5.97 -17.22 16.62
CA GLY A 102 7.39 -17.17 16.99
C GLY A 102 8.35 -17.00 15.82
N ARG A 103 7.89 -16.60 14.63
CA ARG A 103 8.72 -16.40 13.44
C ARG A 103 8.48 -15.02 12.83
N ALA A 104 9.54 -14.39 12.36
CA ALA A 104 9.43 -13.16 11.58
C ALA A 104 8.64 -13.42 10.28
N ILE A 105 7.58 -12.66 10.06
CA ILE A 105 6.82 -12.65 8.81
C ILE A 105 7.20 -11.47 7.92
N PHE A 106 7.72 -10.40 8.52
CA PHE A 106 8.06 -9.16 7.85
C PHE A 106 9.10 -8.38 8.66
N THR A 107 9.97 -7.66 7.98
CA THR A 107 10.95 -6.75 8.59
C THR A 107 10.91 -5.41 7.91
N LEU A 108 11.01 -4.32 8.67
CA LEU A 108 11.05 -2.96 8.15
C LEU A 108 12.18 -2.17 8.83
N SER A 109 12.92 -1.41 8.05
CA SER A 109 13.82 -0.36 8.52
C SER A 109 13.26 0.98 8.07
N SER A 110 13.12 1.93 8.99
CA SER A 110 12.62 3.28 8.70
C SER A 110 13.52 4.35 9.27
N SER A 111 13.54 5.47 8.58
CA SER A 111 14.30 6.66 8.96
C SER A 111 13.36 7.85 9.11
N PHE A 112 13.62 8.63 10.14
CA PHE A 112 12.82 9.76 10.58
C PHE A 112 13.69 10.98 10.70
N GLN A 113 13.15 12.13 10.33
CA GLN A 113 13.86 13.41 10.36
C GLN A 113 12.90 14.49 10.85
N ARG A 114 13.43 15.49 11.55
CA ARG A 114 12.72 16.74 11.78
C ARG A 114 12.54 17.54 10.48
N ASP A 115 11.55 18.42 10.43
CA ASP A 115 11.41 19.31 9.28
C ASP A 115 12.60 20.30 9.22
N GLU A 116 13.17 20.47 8.03
CA GLU A 116 14.29 21.38 7.74
C GLU A 116 14.07 22.01 6.36
N GLU A 117 14.53 23.25 6.15
CA GLU A 117 14.55 23.88 4.82
C GLU A 117 15.68 23.29 3.97
N GLY A 118 15.50 23.27 2.66
CA GLY A 118 16.47 22.68 1.74
C GLY A 118 16.23 23.02 0.27
N TYR A 119 16.96 22.33 -0.61
CA TYR A 119 16.78 22.44 -2.05
C TYR A 119 15.49 21.75 -2.50
N GLU A 120 14.73 22.41 -3.36
CA GLU A 120 13.44 21.92 -3.85
C GLU A 120 13.45 21.71 -5.36
N HIS A 121 13.05 20.51 -5.78
CA HIS A 121 12.63 20.20 -7.14
C HIS A 121 11.72 18.96 -7.12
N GLN A 122 11.05 18.69 -8.22
CA GLN A 122 10.32 17.44 -8.43
C GLN A 122 10.12 17.16 -9.92
N ILE A 123 9.83 15.91 -10.25
CA ILE A 123 9.33 15.52 -11.57
C ILE A 123 7.90 16.08 -11.71
N ALA A 124 7.55 16.56 -12.91
CA ALA A 124 6.21 17.05 -13.20
C ALA A 124 5.17 15.93 -13.11
N LEU A 125 3.92 16.31 -12.80
CA LEU A 125 2.77 15.41 -12.88
C LEU A 125 2.61 14.91 -14.33
N PRO A 126 2.38 13.59 -14.54
CA PRO A 126 2.03 13.06 -15.86
C PRO A 126 0.72 13.67 -16.40
N ASP A 127 0.65 13.82 -17.72
CA ASP A 127 -0.56 14.27 -18.41
C ASP A 127 -1.54 13.10 -18.58
N VAL A 128 -2.53 13.02 -17.69
CA VAL A 128 -3.57 11.98 -17.67
C VAL A 128 -4.94 12.60 -17.45
N PRO A 129 -6.03 11.96 -17.92
CA PRO A 129 -7.39 12.44 -17.69
C PRO A 129 -7.68 12.66 -16.21
N ALA A 130 -8.44 13.72 -15.90
CA ALA A 130 -8.86 14.03 -14.54
C ALA A 130 -9.79 12.93 -14.00
N PRO A 131 -9.85 12.69 -12.68
CA PRO A 131 -10.67 11.62 -12.13
C PRO A 131 -12.16 11.77 -12.48
N GLU A 132 -12.67 12.99 -12.66
CA GLU A 132 -14.06 13.26 -13.05
C GLU A 132 -14.39 12.92 -14.51
N GLU A 133 -13.38 12.79 -15.38
CA GLU A 133 -13.54 12.39 -16.79
C GLU A 133 -13.55 10.86 -16.96
N LEU A 134 -13.14 10.15 -15.91
CA LEU A 134 -13.08 8.69 -15.89
C LEU A 134 -14.40 8.09 -15.42
N MET A 135 -14.64 6.85 -15.83
CA MET A 135 -15.79 6.06 -15.37
C MET A 135 -15.76 5.93 -13.85
N ASP A 136 -16.88 6.26 -13.20
CA ASP A 136 -16.98 6.15 -11.75
C ASP A 136 -17.09 4.68 -11.28
N GLU A 137 -16.82 4.43 -10.00
CA GLU A 137 -16.81 3.08 -9.46
C GLU A 137 -18.21 2.42 -9.52
N ALA A 138 -19.30 3.19 -9.36
CA ALA A 138 -20.65 2.65 -9.39
C ALA A 138 -21.04 2.17 -10.80
N GLU A 139 -20.68 2.95 -11.81
CA GLU A 139 -20.84 2.61 -13.21
C GLU A 139 -19.97 1.41 -13.59
N PHE A 140 -18.70 1.39 -13.18
CA PHE A 140 -17.82 0.25 -13.36
C PHE A 140 -18.45 -1.02 -12.77
N LYS A 141 -18.93 -0.93 -11.52
CA LYS A 141 -19.56 -2.04 -10.81
C LYS A 141 -20.78 -2.58 -11.56
N ARG A 142 -21.65 -1.68 -12.01
CA ARG A 142 -22.86 -2.02 -12.74
C ARG A 142 -22.59 -2.72 -14.08
N ILE A 143 -21.59 -2.24 -14.83
CA ILE A 143 -21.32 -2.73 -16.19
C ILE A 143 -20.47 -4.01 -16.17
N PHE A 144 -19.45 -4.06 -15.31
CA PHE A 144 -18.40 -5.07 -15.40
C PHE A 144 -18.52 -6.20 -14.41
N LEU A 145 -18.93 -5.95 -13.16
CA LEU A 145 -19.01 -7.03 -12.17
C LEU A 145 -19.95 -8.18 -12.55
N PRO A 146 -21.10 -7.96 -13.21
CA PRO A 146 -21.94 -9.07 -13.65
C PRO A 146 -21.23 -10.03 -14.61
N LYS A 147 -20.22 -9.56 -15.35
CA LYS A 147 -19.45 -10.34 -16.33
C LYS A 147 -18.07 -10.75 -15.82
N ALA A 148 -17.61 -10.18 -14.72
CA ALA A 148 -16.29 -10.44 -14.16
C ALA A 148 -16.20 -11.86 -13.55
N PRO A 149 -15.03 -12.52 -13.66
CA PRO A 149 -14.71 -13.72 -12.88
C PRO A 149 -14.94 -13.48 -11.37
N GLU A 150 -15.29 -14.54 -10.63
CA GLU A 150 -15.66 -14.44 -9.22
C GLU A 150 -14.58 -13.73 -8.37
N ALA A 151 -13.30 -14.02 -8.60
CA ALA A 151 -12.20 -13.40 -7.87
C ALA A 151 -12.17 -11.87 -8.04
N ILE A 152 -12.36 -11.39 -9.27
CA ILE A 152 -12.41 -9.96 -9.60
C ILE A 152 -13.68 -9.34 -9.01
N ARG A 153 -14.83 -10.03 -9.13
CA ARG A 153 -16.09 -9.58 -8.55
C ARG A 153 -15.97 -9.36 -7.03
N ARG A 154 -15.46 -10.37 -6.31
CA ARG A 154 -15.26 -10.30 -4.85
C ARG A 154 -14.28 -9.20 -4.46
N TYR A 155 -13.24 -8.96 -5.26
CA TYR A 155 -12.29 -7.86 -5.02
C TYR A 155 -12.99 -6.50 -5.10
N TRP A 156 -13.81 -6.28 -6.14
CA TRP A 156 -14.41 -4.98 -6.39
C TRP A 156 -15.68 -4.69 -5.57
N GLU A 157 -16.47 -5.69 -5.21
CA GLU A 157 -17.68 -5.52 -4.37
C GLU A 157 -17.37 -5.16 -2.92
N ARG A 158 -16.14 -5.40 -2.46
CA ARG A 158 -15.76 -5.15 -1.07
C ARG A 158 -15.65 -3.65 -0.79
N PRO A 159 -16.30 -3.15 0.28
CA PRO A 159 -16.01 -1.84 0.83
C PRO A 159 -14.52 -1.75 1.18
N ARG A 160 -13.89 -0.63 0.83
CA ARG A 160 -12.45 -0.42 1.04
C ARG A 160 -12.20 1.01 1.53
N PRO A 161 -11.13 1.23 2.32
CA PRO A 161 -10.79 2.56 2.82
C PRO A 161 -10.26 3.49 1.73
N ILE A 162 -9.82 2.95 0.58
CA ILE A 162 -9.24 3.72 -0.53
C ILE A 162 -10.03 3.42 -1.81
N GLU A 163 -10.69 4.43 -2.36
CA GLU A 163 -11.29 4.40 -3.70
C GLU A 163 -10.18 4.35 -4.76
N LEU A 164 -10.35 3.49 -5.77
CA LEU A 164 -9.43 3.36 -6.89
C LEU A 164 -10.16 3.72 -8.18
N ARG A 165 -9.56 4.59 -8.99
CA ARG A 165 -10.06 5.00 -10.30
C ARG A 165 -8.94 4.94 -11.34
N PRO A 166 -8.72 3.77 -11.95
CA PRO A 166 -7.71 3.57 -13.00
C PRO A 166 -8.02 4.40 -14.25
N THR A 167 -7.00 4.96 -14.90
CA THR A 167 -7.15 5.66 -16.20
C THR A 167 -7.48 4.71 -17.34
N SER A 168 -7.13 3.42 -17.19
CA SER A 168 -7.43 2.36 -18.14
C SER A 168 -8.01 1.16 -17.40
N LEU A 169 -9.09 0.60 -17.98
CA LEU A 169 -9.72 -0.62 -17.49
C LEU A 169 -9.32 -1.86 -18.31
N LYS A 170 -8.49 -1.71 -19.35
CA LYS A 170 -8.19 -2.80 -20.29
C LYS A 170 -7.69 -4.06 -19.59
N HIS A 171 -6.79 -3.94 -18.62
CA HIS A 171 -6.20 -5.08 -17.90
C HIS A 171 -7.20 -5.85 -17.03
N TYR A 172 -8.31 -5.24 -16.62
CA TYR A 172 -9.39 -5.94 -15.90
C TYR A 172 -10.30 -6.72 -16.85
N LEU A 173 -10.33 -6.34 -18.13
CA LEU A 173 -11.37 -6.74 -19.08
C LEU A 173 -10.84 -7.64 -20.19
N THR A 174 -9.54 -7.61 -20.44
CA THR A 174 -8.90 -8.36 -21.51
C THR A 174 -7.63 -9.05 -21.00
N THR A 175 -7.11 -9.97 -21.81
CA THR A 175 -5.78 -10.58 -21.63
C THR A 175 -4.79 -10.05 -22.68
N GLU A 176 -5.10 -8.88 -23.25
CA GLU A 176 -4.21 -8.19 -24.18
C GLU A 176 -2.89 -7.85 -23.45
N LYS A 177 -1.77 -7.99 -24.15
CA LYS A 177 -0.49 -7.52 -23.64
C LYS A 177 -0.46 -6.00 -23.73
N LEU A 178 -0.24 -5.34 -22.61
CA LEU A 178 -0.21 -3.88 -22.50
C LEU A 178 1.20 -3.41 -22.14
N GLU A 179 1.44 -2.11 -22.32
CA GLU A 179 2.64 -1.47 -21.81
C GLU A 179 2.72 -1.63 -20.27
N PRO A 180 3.93 -1.73 -19.70
CA PRO A 180 4.15 -1.89 -18.25
C PRO A 180 3.90 -0.59 -17.47
N LEU A 181 2.81 0.11 -17.77
CA LEU A 181 2.45 1.41 -17.23
C LEU A 181 1.04 1.37 -16.63
N GLN A 182 0.85 2.05 -15.51
CA GLN A 182 -0.45 2.23 -14.90
C GLN A 182 -0.54 3.59 -14.21
N ASP A 183 -1.65 4.27 -14.42
CA ASP A 183 -2.03 5.46 -13.64
C ASP A 183 -3.37 5.20 -12.96
N VAL A 184 -3.40 5.39 -11.64
CA VAL A 184 -4.61 5.20 -10.82
C VAL A 184 -4.82 6.44 -9.98
N TRP A 185 -5.97 7.09 -10.15
CA TRP A 185 -6.43 8.06 -9.17
C TRP A 185 -6.92 7.33 -7.92
N VAL A 186 -6.44 7.75 -6.76
CA VAL A 186 -6.76 7.16 -5.46
C VAL A 186 -7.24 8.22 -4.49
N ARG A 187 -8.20 7.86 -3.65
CA ARG A 187 -8.76 8.77 -2.63
C ARG A 187 -9.24 7.99 -1.42
N THR A 188 -9.13 8.56 -0.23
CA THR A 188 -9.68 7.96 0.98
C THR A 188 -11.20 8.00 0.98
N VAL A 189 -11.83 6.96 1.53
CA VAL A 189 -13.27 6.84 1.69
C VAL A 189 -13.61 7.11 3.16
N GLY A 190 -13.89 8.37 3.48
CA GLY A 190 -14.12 8.85 4.85
C GLY A 190 -12.98 9.72 5.36
N ASP A 191 -13.20 10.32 6.53
CA ASP A 191 -12.28 11.31 7.10
C ASP A 191 -11.02 10.66 7.66
N VAL A 192 -9.88 11.29 7.39
CA VAL A 192 -8.58 10.93 7.98
C VAL A 192 -8.15 12.03 8.94
N PRO A 193 -7.88 11.72 10.22
CA PRO A 193 -7.37 12.71 11.18
C PRO A 193 -6.10 13.41 10.68
N GLY A 194 -5.92 14.67 11.11
CA GLY A 194 -4.78 15.53 10.73
C GLY A 194 -3.43 15.13 11.32
N ASP A 195 -3.28 13.91 11.86
CA ASP A 195 -2.02 13.42 12.43
C ASP A 195 -1.08 12.94 11.31
N ARG A 196 0.09 13.57 11.17
CA ARG A 196 1.04 13.29 10.08
C ARG A 196 1.56 11.85 10.12
N GLY A 197 1.74 11.27 11.31
CA GLY A 197 2.18 9.88 11.46
C GLY A 197 1.12 8.88 10.96
N LEU A 198 -0.14 9.09 11.33
CA LEU A 198 -1.26 8.30 10.83
C LEU A 198 -1.43 8.44 9.32
N GLN A 199 -1.33 9.66 8.80
CA GLN A 199 -1.43 9.92 7.37
C GLN A 199 -0.31 9.24 6.57
N ALA A 200 0.93 9.26 7.07
CA ALA A 200 2.04 8.52 6.47
C ALA A 200 1.78 7.00 6.50
N ALA A 201 1.22 6.46 7.58
CA ALA A 201 0.84 5.05 7.67
C ALA A 201 -0.28 4.67 6.69
N ILE A 202 -1.28 5.53 6.49
CA ILE A 202 -2.35 5.31 5.50
C ILE A 202 -1.79 5.39 4.07
N LEU A 203 -0.86 6.31 3.80
CA LEU A 203 -0.18 6.39 2.51
C LEU A 203 0.64 5.11 2.22
N ALA A 204 1.31 4.58 3.24
CA ALA A 204 2.06 3.32 3.16
C ALA A 204 1.17 2.08 3.05
N TYR A 205 -0.05 2.12 3.60
CA TYR A 205 -1.06 1.10 3.33
C TYR A 205 -1.50 1.11 1.87
N LEU A 206 -1.75 2.30 1.33
CA LEU A 206 -2.24 2.52 -0.03
C LEU A 206 -1.22 2.11 -1.10
N SER A 207 0.08 2.33 -0.85
CA SER A 207 1.14 2.08 -1.84
C SER A 207 1.24 0.61 -2.29
N ASP A 208 0.83 -0.35 -1.45
CA ASP A 208 0.87 -1.79 -1.79
C ASP A 208 -0.40 -2.30 -2.51
N MET A 209 -1.37 -1.43 -2.82
CA MET A 209 -2.67 -1.87 -3.37
C MET A 209 -2.64 -2.31 -4.83
N THR A 210 -1.90 -1.62 -5.70
CA THR A 210 -1.95 -1.84 -7.17
C THR A 210 -0.56 -1.93 -7.82
N LEU A 211 0.50 -1.73 -7.05
CA LEU A 211 1.84 -1.48 -7.57
C LEU A 211 2.43 -2.65 -8.35
N LEU A 212 2.17 -3.89 -7.95
CA LEU A 212 2.70 -5.09 -8.63
C LEU A 212 2.05 -5.33 -10.00
N ASP A 213 0.84 -4.81 -10.22
CA ASP A 213 0.01 -5.11 -11.41
C ASP A 213 0.72 -4.73 -12.71
N ALA A 214 1.42 -3.58 -12.74
CA ALA A 214 2.12 -3.08 -13.91
C ALA A 214 3.15 -4.08 -14.47
N SER A 215 3.72 -4.96 -13.63
CA SER A 215 4.66 -5.99 -14.07
C SER A 215 4.02 -7.15 -14.85
N LEU A 216 2.70 -7.31 -14.73
CA LEU A 216 1.95 -8.40 -15.36
C LEU A 216 1.36 -7.98 -16.71
N TYR A 217 1.29 -6.67 -16.97
CA TYR A 217 0.67 -6.09 -18.17
C TYR A 217 1.33 -6.53 -19.48
N PRO A 218 2.67 -6.55 -19.62
CA PRO A 218 3.33 -7.06 -20.83
C PRO A 218 3.09 -8.55 -21.09
N HIS A 219 2.50 -9.26 -20.13
CA HIS A 219 2.28 -10.69 -20.17
C HIS A 219 0.81 -11.07 -20.36
N GLY A 220 -0.11 -10.09 -20.43
CA GLY A 220 -1.54 -10.33 -20.63
C GLY A 220 -2.19 -11.13 -19.50
N THR A 221 -1.69 -10.96 -18.27
CA THR A 221 -2.17 -11.64 -17.07
C THR A 221 -2.35 -10.63 -15.93
N SER A 222 -2.86 -11.08 -14.78
CA SER A 222 -3.10 -10.25 -13.61
C SER A 222 -2.88 -11.05 -12.32
N VAL A 223 -2.83 -10.36 -11.19
CA VAL A 223 -2.73 -10.99 -9.86
C VAL A 223 -3.92 -11.90 -9.53
N PHE A 224 -5.01 -11.79 -10.28
CA PHE A 224 -6.20 -12.62 -10.16
C PHE A 224 -6.15 -13.91 -11.00
N ASP A 225 -5.14 -14.08 -11.87
CA ASP A 225 -4.98 -15.30 -12.66
C ASP A 225 -4.65 -16.48 -11.75
N PRO A 226 -5.50 -17.53 -11.67
CA PRO A 226 -5.29 -18.65 -10.76
C PRO A 226 -4.01 -19.44 -11.07
N ARG A 227 -3.48 -19.32 -12.29
CA ARG A 227 -2.23 -19.95 -12.73
C ARG A 227 -0.99 -19.19 -12.26
N LEU A 228 -1.16 -17.98 -11.71
CA LEU A 228 -0.09 -17.17 -11.18
C LEU A 228 0.10 -17.43 -9.68
N GLN A 229 1.35 -17.53 -9.25
CA GLN A 229 1.77 -17.38 -7.88
C GLN A 229 2.39 -15.98 -7.75
N ALA A 230 1.63 -15.07 -7.14
CA ALA A 230 2.05 -13.71 -6.85
C ALA A 230 2.32 -13.50 -5.36
N ALA A 231 3.36 -12.73 -5.03
CA ALA A 231 3.64 -12.26 -3.67
C ALA A 231 4.60 -11.06 -3.72
N SER A 232 4.36 -10.04 -2.89
CA SER A 232 5.36 -8.99 -2.65
C SER A 232 6.60 -9.61 -1.98
N LEU A 233 7.81 -9.21 -2.40
CA LEU A 233 9.07 -9.67 -1.81
C LEU A 233 9.67 -8.58 -0.91
N ASP A 234 9.70 -7.35 -1.41
CA ASP A 234 10.09 -6.16 -0.68
C ASP A 234 9.12 -5.00 -0.91
N HIS A 235 9.34 -3.89 -0.21
CA HIS A 235 8.65 -2.63 -0.44
C HIS A 235 9.50 -1.49 0.11
N ALA A 236 9.72 -0.45 -0.68
CA ALA A 236 10.44 0.75 -0.27
C ALA A 236 9.63 2.00 -0.60
N MET A 237 9.62 2.95 0.32
CA MET A 237 9.00 4.25 0.11
C MET A 237 9.89 5.38 0.58
N TRP A 238 9.79 6.52 -0.11
CA TRP A 238 10.37 7.79 0.27
C TRP A 238 9.25 8.82 0.34
N PHE A 239 9.10 9.45 1.50
CA PHE A 239 8.10 10.48 1.77
C PHE A 239 8.76 11.84 1.59
N HIS A 240 8.35 12.57 0.57
CA HIS A 240 9.00 13.81 0.15
C HIS A 240 8.34 15.03 0.77
N ARG A 241 7.01 15.02 0.86
CA ARG A 241 6.21 16.18 1.29
C ARG A 241 5.03 15.74 2.16
N PRO A 242 4.55 16.59 3.09
CA PRO A 242 3.34 16.32 3.85
C PRO A 242 2.15 16.01 2.93
N ILE A 243 1.36 15.03 3.31
CA ILE A 243 0.15 14.62 2.60
C ILE A 243 -1.09 15.16 3.33
N ARG A 244 -2.15 15.49 2.59
CA ARG A 244 -3.49 15.64 3.13
C ARG A 244 -4.42 14.77 2.30
N PHE A 245 -5.34 14.08 2.97
CA PHE A 245 -6.31 13.18 2.32
C PHE A 245 -7.67 13.86 2.12
N ASP A 246 -7.63 15.11 1.68
CA ASP A 246 -8.80 15.92 1.32
C ASP A 246 -9.16 15.78 -0.17
N GLU A 247 -8.17 15.53 -1.01
CA GLU A 247 -8.33 15.40 -2.45
C GLU A 247 -7.83 14.06 -3.03
N TRP A 248 -8.02 13.90 -4.33
CA TRP A 248 -7.45 12.80 -5.11
C TRP A 248 -5.93 12.89 -5.16
N LEU A 249 -5.29 11.72 -5.12
CA LEU A 249 -3.89 11.54 -5.46
C LEU A 249 -3.78 10.75 -6.77
N LEU A 250 -2.81 11.09 -7.61
CA LEU A 250 -2.44 10.25 -8.74
C LEU A 250 -1.33 9.30 -8.30
N TYR A 251 -1.57 7.99 -8.42
CA TYR A 251 -0.54 6.97 -8.29
C TYR A 251 -0.09 6.52 -9.68
N SER A 252 1.00 7.11 -10.15
CA SER A 252 1.62 6.77 -11.44
C SER A 252 2.66 5.68 -11.25
N GLN A 253 2.60 4.62 -12.05
CA GLN A 253 3.32 3.37 -11.81
C GLN A 253 3.92 2.82 -13.11
N ASP A 254 5.10 2.22 -13.00
CA ASP A 254 5.75 1.53 -14.11
C ASP A 254 6.46 0.25 -13.68
N SER A 255 6.68 -0.67 -14.63
CA SER A 255 7.49 -1.87 -14.44
C SER A 255 8.69 -1.87 -15.39
N PRO A 256 9.88 -1.41 -14.95
CA PRO A 256 11.05 -1.34 -15.81
C PRO A 256 11.62 -2.72 -16.21
N SER A 257 11.33 -3.79 -15.46
CA SER A 257 11.85 -5.13 -15.79
C SER A 257 11.06 -6.26 -15.12
N ALA A 258 10.97 -7.39 -15.81
CA ALA A 258 10.50 -8.66 -15.28
C ALA A 258 11.42 -9.79 -15.77
N SER A 259 12.01 -10.56 -14.84
CA SER A 259 12.91 -11.67 -15.17
C SER A 259 13.01 -12.68 -14.02
N GLY A 260 13.32 -13.94 -14.33
CA GLY A 260 13.56 -14.96 -13.29
C GLY A 260 12.35 -15.24 -12.38
N GLY A 261 11.13 -15.00 -12.87
CA GLY A 261 9.90 -15.14 -12.09
C GLY A 261 9.65 -13.98 -11.12
N ARG A 262 10.31 -12.83 -11.32
CA ARG A 262 10.13 -11.61 -10.53
C ARG A 262 9.81 -10.42 -11.43
N GLY A 263 9.08 -9.46 -10.89
CA GLY A 263 8.72 -8.21 -11.55
C GLY A 263 9.07 -7.04 -10.63
N MET A 264 9.85 -6.09 -11.15
CA MET A 264 10.20 -4.86 -10.45
C MET A 264 9.24 -3.76 -10.89
N THR A 265 8.63 -3.08 -9.93
CA THR A 265 7.73 -1.96 -10.17
C THR A 265 8.14 -0.74 -9.36
N ARG A 266 7.82 0.43 -9.89
CA ARG A 266 8.01 1.71 -9.21
C ARG A 266 6.71 2.49 -9.28
N GLY A 267 6.57 3.46 -8.39
CA GLY A 267 5.50 4.43 -8.51
C GLY A 267 5.78 5.75 -7.82
N SER A 268 5.02 6.75 -8.23
CA SER A 268 5.07 8.12 -7.75
C SER A 268 3.66 8.56 -7.40
N LEU A 269 3.49 9.08 -6.18
CA LEU A 269 2.23 9.59 -5.67
C LEU A 269 2.26 11.12 -5.77
N TYR A 270 1.30 11.68 -6.48
CA TYR A 270 1.14 13.12 -6.66
C TYR A 270 -0.19 13.60 -6.09
N THR A 271 -0.25 14.82 -5.57
CA THR A 271 -1.52 15.50 -5.36
C THR A 271 -2.18 15.85 -6.69
N ARG A 272 -3.48 16.12 -6.67
CA ARG A 272 -4.21 16.67 -7.83
C ARG A 272 -3.56 17.94 -8.40
N SER A 273 -3.00 18.80 -7.53
CA SER A 273 -2.27 20.01 -7.92
C SER A 273 -0.87 19.76 -8.49
N GLY A 274 -0.44 18.50 -8.56
CA GLY A 274 0.83 18.09 -9.16
C GLY A 274 2.01 18.03 -8.20
N VAL A 275 1.81 18.11 -6.89
CA VAL A 275 2.88 18.02 -5.90
C VAL A 275 3.27 16.56 -5.70
N LEU A 276 4.55 16.21 -5.92
CA LEU A 276 5.06 14.85 -5.68
C LEU A 276 5.22 14.61 -4.18
N VAL A 277 4.40 13.73 -3.60
CA VAL A 277 4.34 13.49 -2.14
C VAL A 277 5.17 12.29 -1.72
N ALA A 278 5.25 11.24 -2.54
CA ALA A 278 6.03 10.06 -2.24
C ALA A 278 6.48 9.31 -3.50
N SER A 279 7.56 8.55 -3.37
CA SER A 279 8.02 7.56 -4.36
C SER A 279 8.06 6.18 -3.74
N VAL A 280 7.83 5.16 -4.56
CA VAL A 280 7.68 3.76 -4.14
C VAL A 280 8.45 2.85 -5.09
N ALA A 281 9.04 1.79 -4.55
CA ALA A 281 9.67 0.72 -5.32
C ALA A 281 9.35 -0.64 -4.68
N GLN A 282 9.13 -1.66 -5.50
CA GLN A 282 8.78 -3.00 -5.05
C GLN A 282 9.19 -4.05 -6.09
N GLU A 283 9.80 -5.14 -5.66
CA GLU A 283 9.91 -6.38 -6.42
C GLU A 283 8.88 -7.40 -5.89
N GLY A 284 8.19 -8.06 -6.80
CA GLY A 284 7.26 -9.14 -6.48
C GLY A 284 7.61 -10.43 -7.21
N LEU A 285 7.29 -11.57 -6.59
CA LEU A 285 7.22 -12.85 -7.25
C LEU A 285 6.04 -12.82 -8.24
N ILE A 286 6.30 -13.16 -9.49
CA ILE A 286 5.30 -13.31 -10.56
C ILE A 286 5.53 -14.63 -11.29
N ARG A 287 5.35 -15.73 -10.56
CA ARG A 287 5.70 -17.07 -11.04
C ARG A 287 4.49 -17.79 -11.63
N LYS A 288 4.63 -18.36 -12.82
CA LYS A 288 3.64 -19.32 -13.34
C LYS A 288 3.70 -20.59 -12.49
N LYS A 289 2.57 -21.02 -11.93
CA LYS A 289 2.47 -22.33 -11.29
C LYS A 289 2.77 -23.40 -12.34
N ALA A 290 3.50 -24.44 -11.95
CA ALA A 290 3.58 -25.63 -12.80
C ALA A 290 2.15 -26.14 -13.02
N ASN A 291 1.82 -26.56 -14.25
CA ASN A 291 0.57 -27.26 -14.50
C ASN A 291 0.54 -28.48 -13.57
N GLU A 292 -0.51 -28.62 -12.77
CA GLU A 292 -0.91 -29.93 -12.24
C GLU A 292 -1.41 -30.81 -13.39
#